data_AF-A0A2I3SMX9-F1
#
_entry.id   AF-A0A2I3SMX9-F1
#
_cell.length_a   1.000
_cell.length_b   1.000
_cell.length_c   1.000
_cell.angle_alpha   90.00
_cell.angle_beta   90.00
_cell.angle_gamma   90.00
#
_symmetry.space_group_name_H-M   'P 1'
#
loop_
_entity.id
_entity.type
_entity.pdbx_description
1 polymer ?
#
loop_
_entity_poly.entity_id
_entity_poly.type
_entity_poly.pdbx_seq_one_letter_code
_entity_poly.pdbx_strand_id
1 'polypeptide(L)'
;MFHLRTCAAKLRPLTASQTVKTFSQNRPAAARTFQQIRCYSAPVAAEPFLSGTSSNYVEEMYCAWLENPKSVHKSWDIFFRNTNAGAPPGTAYQSPLPLSRGSLAAVAHAQSLVEAQPNVDKLVEDHLAVQSLIRAYQIRGHHVAQLDPLGILDADLDSSVPADIISSTDKLGFYGLDESDLDKLYDCNWVVVNCSTPGNFFHVLRRQILLPFRKPLIIFTPKSLLRHPEARSSFDEMLPGTHFQRVIPEDGPAAQNPENVKRLLFCTGKVYYDLTRERKARDMVGQVAITRIEQLSPFPFDLLLKEVQKYPNAELAWCQEEHKNQGYYDYVKPRLRTTISRAKPVWYAGRDPAAAPATGNKKTHLTELQRLLDTAFDLDVFKNFS
;
A
#
# COMPACT_ATOMS: atom_id res chain seq x y z
N MET A 1 -17.07 -45.63 -49.58
CA MET A 1 -18.47 -45.13 -49.51
C MET A 1 -18.51 -43.88 -48.66
N PHE A 2 -19.27 -42.89 -49.13
CA PHE A 2 -19.64 -41.60 -48.51
C PHE A 2 -18.62 -40.44 -48.52
N HIS A 3 -18.82 -39.59 -49.53
CA HIS A 3 -18.53 -38.16 -49.63
C HIS A 3 -19.07 -37.32 -48.46
N LEU A 4 -18.45 -36.15 -48.23
CA LEU A 4 -19.07 -34.81 -48.02
C LEU A 4 -17.93 -33.78 -47.86
N ARG A 5 -17.49 -33.11 -48.93
CA ARG A 5 -17.94 -31.78 -49.45
C ARG A 5 -17.87 -30.61 -48.46
N THR A 6 -16.86 -29.80 -48.73
CA THR A 6 -16.55 -28.42 -48.31
C THR A 6 -17.66 -27.42 -48.69
N CYS A 7 -17.95 -26.46 -47.80
CA CYS A 7 -18.59 -25.19 -48.17
C CYS A 7 -17.96 -24.03 -47.38
N ALA A 8 -17.14 -23.24 -48.07
CA ALA A 8 -16.67 -21.93 -47.63
C ALA A 8 -17.59 -20.86 -48.23
N ALA A 9 -18.22 -20.04 -47.39
CA ALA A 9 -19.04 -18.91 -47.84
C ALA A 9 -18.20 -17.63 -47.89
N LYS A 10 -17.89 -17.18 -49.11
CA LYS A 10 -17.50 -15.81 -49.44
C LYS A 10 -18.76 -14.98 -49.63
N LEU A 11 -18.89 -13.86 -48.93
CA LEU A 11 -19.88 -12.83 -49.25
C LEU A 11 -19.16 -11.63 -49.88
N ARG A 12 -19.54 -11.32 -51.12
CA ARG A 12 -19.18 -10.11 -51.88
C ARG A 12 -20.35 -9.11 -51.83
N PRO A 13 -20.09 -7.81 -52.05
CA PRO A 13 -21.00 -6.73 -51.73
C PRO A 13 -22.04 -6.51 -52.84
N LEU A 14 -23.25 -6.09 -52.46
CA LEU A 14 -24.25 -5.57 -53.38
C LEU A 14 -24.29 -4.04 -53.29
N THR A 15 -23.94 -3.42 -54.41
CA THR A 15 -24.10 -2.03 -54.77
C THR A 15 -25.58 -1.71 -55.04
N ALA A 16 -26.10 -0.63 -54.47
CA ALA A 16 -27.25 0.09 -55.02
C ALA A 16 -26.92 1.58 -55.07
N SER A 17 -26.98 2.11 -56.29
CA SER A 17 -26.69 3.50 -56.66
C SER A 17 -27.97 4.32 -56.58
N GLN A 18 -27.94 5.45 -55.87
CA GLN A 18 -28.88 6.54 -56.09
C GLN A 18 -28.10 7.86 -56.10
N THR A 19 -28.00 8.44 -57.29
CA THR A 19 -27.54 9.78 -57.59
C THR A 19 -28.53 10.80 -57.04
N VAL A 20 -28.07 11.94 -56.49
CA VAL A 20 -28.65 13.29 -56.72
C VAL A 20 -27.75 14.39 -56.11
N LYS A 21 -27.28 15.24 -57.02
CA LYS A 21 -26.97 16.69 -56.95
C LYS A 21 -26.00 17.23 -55.89
N THR A 22 -24.80 17.48 -56.41
CA THR A 22 -23.79 18.44 -55.97
C THR A 22 -24.33 19.86 -55.78
N PHE A 23 -24.09 20.43 -54.60
CA PHE A 23 -23.89 21.88 -54.42
C PHE A 23 -22.47 22.09 -53.91
N SER A 24 -21.66 22.83 -54.67
CA SER A 24 -20.31 23.21 -54.28
C SER A 24 -20.35 24.44 -53.37
N GLN A 25 -19.78 24.33 -52.17
CA GLN A 25 -19.28 25.51 -51.45
C GLN A 25 -17.88 25.21 -50.92
N ASN A 26 -16.91 25.96 -51.45
CA ASN A 26 -15.52 26.02 -50.99
C ASN A 26 -15.44 26.51 -49.54
N ARG A 27 -14.72 25.78 -48.68
CA ARG A 27 -14.01 26.34 -47.50
C ARG A 27 -12.88 25.40 -47.05
N PRO A 28 -11.80 25.95 -46.46
CA PRO A 28 -10.47 25.35 -46.47
C PRO A 28 -10.30 24.22 -45.44
N ALA A 29 -9.34 23.34 -45.72
CA ALA A 29 -8.96 22.22 -44.88
C ALA A 29 -8.46 22.71 -43.50
N ALA A 30 -9.18 22.36 -42.44
CA ALA A 30 -8.70 22.44 -41.07
C ALA A 30 -8.18 21.05 -40.65
N ALA A 31 -6.94 21.01 -40.16
CA ALA A 31 -6.33 19.80 -39.61
C ALA A 31 -7.18 19.27 -38.45
N ARG A 32 -7.72 18.04 -38.61
CA ARG A 32 -8.39 17.33 -37.52
C ARG A 32 -7.34 16.67 -36.63
N THR A 33 -6.92 17.35 -35.57
CA THR A 33 -6.37 16.67 -34.39
C THR A 33 -7.53 15.97 -33.67
N PHE A 34 -7.56 14.64 -33.73
CA PHE A 34 -8.39 13.84 -32.83
C PHE A 34 -7.84 13.98 -31.41
N GLN A 35 -8.42 14.88 -30.61
CA GLN A 35 -8.34 14.77 -29.16
C GLN A 35 -9.51 13.89 -28.70
N GLN A 36 -9.19 12.67 -28.26
CA GLN A 36 -10.16 11.81 -27.63
C GLN A 36 -10.30 12.22 -26.15
N ILE A 37 -11.02 13.31 -25.90
CA ILE A 37 -11.46 13.64 -24.54
C ILE A 37 -12.70 12.78 -24.28
N ARG A 38 -12.50 11.62 -23.64
CA ARG A 38 -13.61 10.90 -23.00
C ARG A 38 -13.92 11.58 -21.67
N CYS A 39 -14.82 12.56 -21.67
CA CYS A 39 -15.46 13.01 -20.44
C CYS A 39 -16.54 12.00 -20.04
N TYR A 40 -16.20 11.04 -19.17
CA TYR A 40 -17.21 10.30 -18.41
C TYR A 40 -17.41 10.96 -17.04
N SER A 41 -17.83 12.22 -17.01
CA SER A 41 -18.44 12.78 -15.81
C SER A 41 -19.95 12.49 -15.90
N ALA A 42 -20.37 11.36 -15.35
CA ALA A 42 -21.79 11.12 -15.12
C ALA A 42 -22.28 12.13 -14.07
N PRO A 43 -23.47 12.75 -14.25
CA PRO A 43 -24.00 13.74 -13.30
C PRO A 43 -24.21 13.20 -11.87
N VAL A 44 -24.20 11.87 -11.68
CA VAL A 44 -24.24 11.20 -10.38
C VAL A 44 -23.02 11.55 -9.50
N ALA A 45 -21.88 11.93 -10.10
CA ALA A 45 -20.68 12.33 -9.35
C ALA A 45 -20.83 13.66 -8.57
N ALA A 46 -21.90 14.42 -8.81
CA ALA A 46 -22.16 15.70 -8.13
C ALA A 46 -22.66 15.53 -6.68
N GLU A 47 -23.05 14.32 -6.27
CA GLU A 47 -23.50 14.02 -4.91
C GLU A 47 -22.63 12.92 -4.29
N PRO A 48 -21.39 13.25 -3.87
CA PRO A 48 -20.41 12.27 -3.38
C PRO A 48 -20.85 11.53 -2.11
N PHE A 49 -21.87 12.05 -1.41
CA PHE A 49 -22.46 11.40 -0.24
C PHE A 49 -23.48 10.32 -0.58
N LEU A 50 -23.95 10.21 -1.84
CA LEU A 50 -24.83 9.14 -2.33
C LEU A 50 -24.00 7.96 -2.88
N SER A 51 -23.04 7.49 -2.09
CA SER A 51 -22.24 6.30 -2.42
C SER A 51 -22.88 5.03 -1.87
N GLY A 52 -22.56 3.87 -2.46
CA GLY A 52 -23.07 2.57 -2.00
C GLY A 52 -22.69 2.22 -0.55
N THR A 53 -21.72 2.90 0.04
CA THR A 53 -21.32 2.74 1.45
C THR A 53 -22.20 3.50 2.43
N SER A 54 -22.96 4.50 1.97
CA SER A 54 -23.86 5.34 2.78
C SER A 54 -25.35 5.08 2.50
N SER A 55 -25.68 4.10 1.65
CA SER A 55 -27.06 3.83 1.21
C SER A 55 -28.02 3.57 2.37
N ASN A 56 -27.63 2.74 3.35
CA ASN A 56 -28.49 2.43 4.51
C ASN A 56 -28.81 3.68 5.34
N TYR A 57 -27.82 4.57 5.52
CA TYR A 57 -28.03 5.81 6.27
C TYR A 57 -28.98 6.76 5.54
N VAL A 58 -28.81 6.92 4.22
CA VAL A 58 -29.68 7.77 3.40
C VAL A 58 -31.11 7.21 3.36
N GLU A 59 -31.26 5.89 3.28
CA GLU A 59 -32.55 5.21 3.32
C GLU A 59 -33.25 5.39 4.66
N GLU A 60 -32.54 5.25 5.79
CA GLU A 60 -33.06 5.51 7.12
C GLU A 60 -33.50 6.99 7.29
N MET A 61 -32.68 7.94 6.81
CA MET A 61 -33.03 9.37 6.82
C MET A 61 -34.25 9.67 5.95
N TYR A 62 -34.40 8.99 4.81
CA TYR A 62 -35.56 9.17 3.94
C TYR A 62 -36.84 8.61 4.58
N CYS A 63 -36.77 7.41 5.18
CA CYS A 63 -37.88 6.82 5.94
C CYS A 63 -38.31 7.72 7.11
N ALA A 64 -37.36 8.21 7.91
CA ALA A 64 -37.64 9.14 9.01
C ALA A 64 -38.24 10.47 8.53
N TRP A 65 -37.84 10.95 7.35
CA TRP A 65 -38.38 12.16 6.73
C TRP A 65 -39.80 11.97 6.19
N LEU A 66 -40.14 10.78 5.65
CA LEU A 66 -41.50 10.44 5.23
C LEU A 66 -42.48 10.40 6.40
N GLU A 67 -42.04 9.92 7.57
CA GLU A 67 -42.85 9.94 8.80
C GLU A 67 -43.03 11.35 9.35
N ASN A 68 -41.95 12.13 9.42
CA ASN A 68 -42.00 13.53 9.84
C ASN A 68 -40.84 14.33 9.21
N PRO A 69 -41.11 15.32 8.35
CA PRO A 69 -40.06 16.11 7.70
C PRO A 69 -39.14 16.89 8.65
N LYS A 70 -39.56 17.12 9.90
CA LYS A 70 -38.77 17.82 10.92
C LYS A 70 -37.85 16.88 11.74
N SER A 71 -37.96 15.57 11.55
CA SER A 71 -37.13 14.57 12.26
C SER A 71 -35.67 14.61 11.79
N VAL A 72 -35.44 15.00 10.54
CA VAL A 72 -34.13 15.11 9.92
C VAL A 72 -33.64 16.56 9.89
N HIS A 73 -32.33 16.72 9.76
CA HIS A 73 -31.72 18.04 9.63
C HIS A 73 -32.24 18.80 8.41
N LYS A 74 -32.32 20.14 8.49
CA LYS A 74 -32.92 21.00 7.44
C LYS A 74 -32.30 20.82 6.05
N SER A 75 -31.01 20.45 5.97
CA SER A 75 -30.35 20.12 4.71
C SER A 75 -30.92 18.86 4.05
N TRP A 76 -31.27 17.84 4.84
CA TRP A 76 -31.90 16.61 4.37
C TRP A 76 -33.34 16.85 3.95
N ASP A 77 -34.08 17.69 4.69
CA ASP A 77 -35.43 18.09 4.33
C ASP A 77 -35.48 18.81 2.97
N ILE A 78 -34.59 19.79 2.75
CA ILE A 78 -34.48 20.50 1.46
C ILE A 78 -34.08 19.53 0.35
N PHE A 79 -33.10 18.65 0.63
CA PHE A 79 -32.63 17.64 -0.32
C PHE A 79 -33.75 16.71 -0.79
N PHE A 80 -34.47 16.07 0.13
CA PHE A 80 -35.54 15.11 -0.22
C PHE A 80 -36.72 15.79 -0.91
N ARG A 81 -37.07 17.03 -0.55
CA ARG A 81 -38.10 17.81 -1.27
C ARG A 81 -37.71 18.07 -2.71
N ASN A 82 -36.47 18.51 -2.94
CA ASN A 82 -36.00 18.82 -4.29
C ASN A 82 -35.88 17.56 -5.16
N THR A 83 -35.42 16.45 -4.59
CA THR A 83 -35.36 15.15 -5.28
C THR A 83 -36.77 14.66 -5.64
N ASN A 84 -37.74 14.74 -4.72
CA ASN A 84 -39.13 14.34 -4.99
C ASN A 84 -39.85 15.30 -5.96
N ALA A 85 -39.41 16.55 -6.05
CA ALA A 85 -39.86 17.52 -7.06
C ALA A 85 -39.24 17.30 -8.45
N GLY A 86 -38.38 16.28 -8.62
CA GLY A 86 -37.77 15.91 -9.89
C GLY A 86 -36.51 16.70 -10.25
N ALA A 87 -35.81 17.27 -9.26
CA ALA A 87 -34.54 17.96 -9.50
C ALA A 87 -33.49 16.99 -10.09
N PRO A 88 -32.70 17.42 -11.09
CA PRO A 88 -31.63 16.59 -11.64
C PRO A 88 -30.51 16.34 -10.62
N PRO A 89 -29.79 15.20 -10.71
CA PRO A 89 -28.69 14.87 -9.79
C PRO A 89 -27.66 16.00 -9.67
N GLY A 90 -27.28 16.35 -8.44
CA GLY A 90 -26.32 17.43 -8.16
C GLY A 90 -26.93 18.82 -7.92
N THR A 91 -28.25 18.96 -8.09
CA THR A 91 -28.97 20.23 -7.83
C THR A 91 -29.97 20.12 -6.68
N ALA A 92 -30.22 18.90 -6.19
CA ALA A 92 -31.16 18.66 -5.09
C ALA A 92 -30.60 19.17 -3.75
N TYR A 93 -29.29 19.04 -3.54
CA TYR A 93 -28.60 19.64 -2.40
C TYR A 93 -28.31 21.12 -2.66
N GLN A 94 -28.79 21.99 -1.77
CA GLN A 94 -28.41 23.40 -1.75
C GLN A 94 -27.70 23.69 -0.43
N SER A 95 -26.41 24.04 -0.48
CA SER A 95 -25.72 24.54 0.71
C SER A 95 -26.42 25.80 1.20
N PRO A 96 -26.52 26.04 2.53
CA PRO A 96 -27.01 27.31 3.04
C PRO A 96 -26.27 28.46 2.34
N LEU A 97 -27.02 29.46 1.85
CA LEU A 97 -26.48 30.60 1.12
C LEU A 97 -25.24 31.16 1.85
N PRO A 98 -24.10 31.35 1.17
CA PRO A 98 -22.99 32.08 1.77
C PRO A 98 -23.49 33.51 2.02
N LEU A 99 -23.42 33.95 3.28
CA LEU A 99 -23.70 35.32 3.69
C LEU A 99 -22.84 36.28 2.86
N SER A 100 -23.43 36.88 1.82
CA SER A 100 -22.74 37.84 0.97
C SER A 100 -22.59 39.18 1.69
N ARG A 101 -21.33 39.64 1.72
CA ARG A 101 -20.86 41.04 1.89
C ARG A 101 -20.94 41.73 3.25
N GLY A 102 -21.07 40.98 4.35
CA GLY A 102 -21.13 41.58 5.71
C GLY A 102 -19.97 41.28 6.67
N SER A 103 -18.97 40.47 6.31
CA SER A 103 -17.91 40.14 7.28
C SER A 103 -16.58 39.80 6.64
N LEU A 104 -15.84 40.86 6.26
CA LEU A 104 -14.38 40.75 6.10
C LEU A 104 -13.69 40.46 7.45
N ALA A 105 -14.37 40.66 8.58
CA ALA A 105 -13.84 40.36 9.91
C ALA A 105 -13.81 38.86 10.23
N ALA A 106 -14.81 38.08 9.79
CA ALA A 106 -14.84 36.63 10.03
C ALA A 106 -13.89 35.85 9.10
N VAL A 107 -13.68 36.32 7.86
CA VAL A 107 -12.70 35.73 6.95
C VAL A 107 -11.27 36.09 7.38
N ALA A 108 -11.04 37.30 7.93
CA ALA A 108 -9.76 37.64 8.52
C ALA A 108 -9.43 36.78 9.76
N HIS A 109 -10.43 36.40 10.57
CA HIS A 109 -10.22 35.47 11.69
C HIS A 109 -10.03 34.01 11.24
N ALA A 110 -10.71 33.57 10.18
CA ALA A 110 -10.53 32.20 9.66
C ALA A 110 -9.22 32.05 8.85
N GLN A 111 -8.80 33.07 8.12
CA GLN A 111 -7.49 33.09 7.43
C GLN A 111 -6.34 33.24 8.43
N SER A 112 -6.52 34.03 9.50
CA SER A 112 -5.54 34.10 10.61
C SER A 112 -5.40 32.78 11.36
N LEU A 113 -6.44 31.95 11.44
CA LEU A 113 -6.37 30.62 12.07
C LEU A 113 -5.79 29.54 11.16
N VAL A 114 -5.78 29.72 9.83
CA VAL A 114 -5.10 28.82 8.88
C VAL A 114 -3.64 29.25 8.65
N GLU A 115 -3.33 30.54 8.70
CA GLU A 115 -1.96 31.07 8.69
C GLU A 115 -1.24 30.90 10.04
N ALA A 116 -1.94 30.49 11.09
CA ALA A 116 -1.37 30.18 12.41
C ALA A 116 -0.95 28.71 12.57
N GLN A 117 -0.58 28.00 11.49
CA GLN A 117 0.22 26.78 11.60
C GLN A 117 1.59 26.98 10.94
N PRO A 118 2.60 27.51 11.68
CA PRO A 118 3.98 27.62 11.19
C PRO A 118 4.60 26.27 10.76
N ASN A 119 3.91 25.17 11.03
CA ASN A 119 4.34 23.82 10.73
C ASN A 119 4.06 23.38 9.28
N VAL A 120 3.07 23.96 8.59
CA VAL A 120 2.72 23.52 7.23
C VAL A 120 3.74 24.04 6.22
N ASP A 121 4.11 25.31 6.29
CA ASP A 121 5.11 25.90 5.40
C ASP A 121 6.48 25.27 5.60
N LYS A 122 6.89 25.07 6.86
CA LYS A 122 8.10 24.31 7.18
C LYS A 122 8.05 22.88 6.63
N LEU A 123 6.91 22.19 6.72
CA LEU A 123 6.77 20.83 6.19
C LEU A 123 6.86 20.79 4.65
N VAL A 124 6.39 21.82 3.97
CA VAL A 124 6.55 21.97 2.51
C VAL A 124 8.02 22.23 2.17
N GLU A 125 8.68 23.13 2.89
CA GLU A 125 10.09 23.47 2.70
C GLU A 125 10.99 22.24 2.94
N ASP A 126 10.78 21.53 4.05
CA ASP A 126 11.45 20.27 4.37
C ASP A 126 11.23 19.23 3.25
N HIS A 127 10.00 19.11 2.71
CA HIS A 127 9.72 18.16 1.63
C HIS A 127 10.47 18.50 0.34
N LEU A 128 10.54 19.79 -0.01
CA LEU A 128 11.31 20.27 -1.17
C LEU A 128 12.82 20.05 -0.97
N ALA A 129 13.33 20.23 0.25
CA ALA A 129 14.71 19.95 0.62
C ALA A 129 15.05 18.47 0.44
N VAL A 130 14.20 17.56 0.95
CA VAL A 130 14.37 16.11 0.79
C VAL A 130 14.29 15.71 -0.69
N GLN A 131 13.36 16.25 -1.47
CA GLN A 131 13.29 16.00 -2.92
C GLN A 131 14.54 16.48 -3.66
N SER A 132 15.08 17.63 -3.28
CA SER A 132 16.32 18.17 -3.84
C SER A 132 17.51 17.27 -3.53
N LEU A 133 17.58 16.76 -2.29
CA LEU A 133 18.59 15.80 -1.86
C LEU A 133 18.51 14.49 -2.64
N ILE A 134 17.32 13.90 -2.76
CA ILE A 134 17.10 12.67 -3.54
C ILE A 134 17.55 12.88 -4.99
N ARG A 135 17.17 14.00 -5.60
CA ARG A 135 17.58 14.35 -6.96
C ARG A 135 19.10 14.50 -7.08
N ALA A 136 19.78 15.08 -6.08
CA ALA A 136 21.23 15.18 -6.07
C ALA A 136 21.89 13.79 -6.10
N TYR A 137 21.42 12.84 -5.29
CA TYR A 137 21.90 11.45 -5.32
C TYR A 137 21.57 10.74 -6.63
N GLN A 138 20.40 10.99 -7.23
CA GLN A 138 20.04 10.39 -8.53
C GLN A 138 20.96 10.87 -9.66
N ILE A 139 21.30 12.16 -9.69
CA ILE A 139 22.12 12.75 -10.75
C ILE A 139 23.60 12.45 -10.52
N ARG A 140 24.09 12.68 -9.30
CA ARG A 140 25.53 12.70 -8.97
C ARG A 140 25.98 11.58 -8.04
N GLY A 141 25.08 10.75 -7.52
CA GLY A 141 25.43 9.66 -6.60
C GLY A 141 26.43 8.66 -7.18
N HIS A 142 26.50 8.55 -8.52
CA HIS A 142 27.50 7.74 -9.21
C HIS A 142 28.95 8.19 -8.94
N HIS A 143 29.18 9.46 -8.58
CA HIS A 143 30.52 9.96 -8.20
C HIS A 143 30.99 9.46 -6.83
N VAL A 144 30.05 9.03 -5.97
CA VAL A 144 30.34 8.54 -4.61
C VAL A 144 30.16 7.02 -4.51
N ALA A 145 29.39 6.43 -5.42
CA ALA A 145 29.20 4.99 -5.48
C ALA A 145 30.51 4.29 -5.88
N GLN A 146 30.88 3.26 -5.14
CA GLN A 146 31.98 2.38 -5.51
C GLN A 146 31.53 1.46 -6.65
N LEU A 147 31.60 1.98 -7.87
CA LEU A 147 31.15 1.29 -9.10
C LEU A 147 32.20 0.32 -9.65
N ASP A 148 33.48 0.52 -9.28
CA ASP A 148 34.59 -0.34 -9.69
C ASP A 148 35.10 -1.16 -8.48
N PRO A 149 34.69 -2.43 -8.33
CA PRO A 149 35.16 -3.29 -7.26
C PRO A 149 36.61 -3.76 -7.44
N LEU A 150 37.22 -3.54 -8.61
CA LEU A 150 38.59 -3.97 -8.93
C LEU A 150 39.61 -2.81 -8.89
N GLY A 151 39.14 -1.55 -8.81
CA GLY A 151 39.99 -0.35 -8.70
C GLY A 151 40.87 -0.11 -9.94
N ILE A 152 40.43 -0.55 -11.11
CA ILE A 152 41.17 -0.47 -12.37
C ILE A 152 41.02 0.90 -13.03
N LEU A 153 39.87 1.56 -12.84
CA LEU A 153 39.53 2.83 -13.47
C LEU A 153 40.04 4.06 -12.70
N ASP A 154 40.52 3.89 -11.47
CA ASP A 154 40.86 4.98 -10.54
C ASP A 154 42.26 5.56 -10.75
N ALA A 155 42.82 5.40 -11.94
CA ALA A 155 44.24 5.64 -12.18
C ALA A 155 44.68 7.11 -12.13
N ASP A 156 43.80 8.11 -12.29
CA ASP A 156 44.18 9.54 -12.29
C ASP A 156 42.94 10.48 -12.24
N LEU A 157 41.94 10.24 -11.38
CA LEU A 157 40.80 11.15 -11.21
C LEU A 157 40.78 11.72 -9.79
N ASP A 158 40.72 13.05 -9.67
CA ASP A 158 40.52 13.74 -8.40
C ASP A 158 39.24 13.20 -7.74
N SER A 159 39.38 12.67 -6.53
CA SER A 159 38.29 12.13 -5.69
C SER A 159 37.42 13.25 -5.09
N SER A 160 37.11 14.27 -5.89
CA SER A 160 36.29 15.40 -5.45
C SER A 160 34.84 14.95 -5.32
N VAL A 161 34.42 14.70 -4.08
CA VAL A 161 33.01 14.45 -3.76
C VAL A 161 32.22 15.74 -3.99
N PRO A 162 31.19 15.74 -4.84
CA PRO A 162 30.33 16.91 -5.05
C PRO A 162 29.80 17.47 -3.71
N ALA A 163 29.83 18.79 -3.54
CA ALA A 163 29.49 19.46 -2.29
C ALA A 163 28.03 19.21 -1.84
N ASP A 164 27.16 18.91 -2.80
CA ASP A 164 25.72 18.69 -2.63
C ASP A 164 25.34 17.23 -2.31
N ILE A 165 26.30 16.31 -2.23
CA ILE A 165 26.08 14.96 -1.73
C ILE A 165 26.48 14.90 -0.25
N ILE A 166 25.58 14.37 0.59
CA ILE A 166 25.83 14.18 2.02
C ILE A 166 26.87 13.05 2.18
N SER A 167 28.12 13.44 2.43
CA SER A 167 29.19 12.54 2.84
C SER A 167 29.46 12.60 4.36
N SER A 168 28.91 13.61 5.04
CA SER A 168 29.04 13.85 6.48
C SER A 168 27.81 14.63 6.99
N THR A 169 27.49 14.48 8.26
CA THR A 169 26.31 15.07 8.90
C THR A 169 26.27 16.60 8.83
N ASP A 170 27.43 17.25 8.76
CA ASP A 170 27.56 18.71 8.61
C ASP A 170 26.96 19.25 7.30
N LYS A 171 26.82 18.40 6.26
CA LYS A 171 26.24 18.79 4.96
C LYS A 171 24.71 18.79 4.94
N LEU A 172 24.05 18.32 6.00
CA LEU A 172 22.60 18.30 6.10
C LEU A 172 22.03 19.74 6.13
N GLY A 173 22.76 20.65 6.79
CA GLY A 173 22.45 22.07 6.85
C GLY A 173 22.46 22.79 5.49
N PHE A 174 23.13 22.25 4.47
CA PHE A 174 23.07 22.79 3.10
C PHE A 174 21.65 22.77 2.54
N TYR A 175 20.86 21.77 2.93
CA TYR A 175 19.46 21.62 2.53
C TYR A 175 18.49 22.20 3.57
N GLY A 176 19.00 22.87 4.62
CA GLY A 176 18.18 23.35 5.73
C GLY A 176 17.60 22.23 6.61
N LEU A 177 18.16 21.02 6.53
CA LEU A 177 17.74 19.85 7.30
C LEU A 177 18.67 19.62 8.50
N ASP A 178 18.12 19.11 9.60
CA ASP A 178 18.83 18.72 10.80
C ASP A 178 18.81 17.20 11.05
N GLU A 179 19.59 16.72 12.02
CA GLU A 179 19.64 15.27 12.32
C GLU A 179 18.27 14.70 12.73
N SER A 180 17.41 15.51 13.35
CA SER A 180 16.06 15.09 13.75
C SER A 180 15.13 14.88 12.56
N ASP A 181 15.43 15.51 11.41
CA ASP A 181 14.68 15.33 10.17
C ASP A 181 14.93 13.95 9.53
N LEU A 182 16.06 13.29 9.84
CA LEU A 182 16.33 11.92 9.37
C LEU A 182 15.31 10.91 9.91
N ASP A 183 14.71 11.19 11.06
CA ASP A 183 13.69 10.35 11.68
C ASP A 183 12.27 10.63 11.15
N LYS A 184 12.10 11.66 10.31
CA LYS A 184 10.80 12.03 9.73
C LYS A 184 10.50 11.22 8.47
N LEU A 185 9.26 10.73 8.38
CA LEU A 185 8.76 10.00 7.22
C LEU A 185 8.18 10.97 6.18
N TYR A 186 8.96 11.42 5.20
CA TYR A 186 8.48 12.36 4.19
C TYR A 186 7.57 11.71 3.14
N ASP A 187 8.04 10.68 2.43
CA ASP A 187 7.30 10.11 1.27
C ASP A 187 6.23 9.06 1.62
N CYS A 188 6.20 8.56 2.87
CA CYS A 188 5.21 7.58 3.27
C CYS A 188 3.89 8.26 3.64
N ASN A 189 2.82 8.04 2.88
CA ASN A 189 1.50 8.59 3.20
C ASN A 189 0.83 7.87 4.38
N TRP A 190 0.80 6.53 4.37
CA TRP A 190 0.12 5.71 5.37
C TRP A 190 1.06 4.71 6.04
N VAL A 191 0.92 4.57 7.35
CA VAL A 191 1.56 3.51 8.12
C VAL A 191 0.64 2.30 8.12
N VAL A 192 1.12 1.15 7.65
CA VAL A 192 0.34 -0.09 7.54
C VAL A 192 1.00 -1.18 8.36
N VAL A 193 0.25 -1.73 9.32
CA VAL A 193 0.74 -2.73 10.27
C VAL A 193 -0.23 -3.91 10.41
N ASN A 194 0.29 -5.08 10.73
CA ASN A 194 -0.47 -6.27 11.08
C ASN A 194 0.19 -6.92 12.30
N CYS A 195 -0.30 -6.56 13.50
CA CYS A 195 0.35 -6.92 14.75
C CYS A 195 0.05 -8.37 15.14
N SER A 196 1.09 -9.17 15.41
CA SER A 196 0.93 -10.57 15.83
C SER A 196 0.90 -10.75 17.35
N THR A 197 1.39 -9.79 18.14
CA THR A 197 1.41 -9.86 19.61
C THR A 197 0.66 -8.68 20.26
N PRO A 198 0.03 -8.88 21.44
CA PRO A 198 -0.60 -7.80 22.19
C PRO A 198 0.39 -6.68 22.59
N GLY A 199 1.63 -7.04 22.96
CA GLY A 199 2.69 -6.08 23.28
C GLY A 199 2.99 -5.13 22.13
N ASN A 200 3.11 -5.65 20.92
CA ASN A 200 3.36 -4.81 19.75
C ASN A 200 2.15 -3.94 19.38
N PHE A 201 0.93 -4.48 19.55
CA PHE A 201 -0.31 -3.71 19.36
C PHE A 201 -0.45 -2.57 20.38
N PHE A 202 -0.07 -2.78 21.65
CA PHE A 202 0.01 -1.72 22.66
C PHE A 202 0.96 -0.60 22.22
N HIS A 203 2.15 -0.97 21.76
CA HIS A 203 3.16 0.01 21.33
C HIS A 203 2.74 0.79 20.08
N VAL A 204 2.10 0.14 19.10
CA VAL A 204 1.72 0.84 17.87
C VAL A 204 0.66 1.92 18.12
N LEU A 205 -0.27 1.68 19.03
CA LEU A 205 -1.29 2.65 19.43
C LEU A 205 -0.67 3.84 20.18
N ARG A 206 0.26 3.58 21.11
CA ARG A 206 0.99 4.65 21.81
C ARG A 206 1.83 5.47 20.86
N ARG A 207 2.55 4.80 19.95
CA ARG A 207 3.36 5.42 18.91
C ARG A 207 2.53 6.42 18.09
N GLN A 208 1.29 6.08 17.74
CA GLN A 208 0.42 6.98 16.97
C GLN A 208 0.18 8.34 17.65
N ILE A 209 0.14 8.37 18.99
CA ILE A 209 -0.04 9.60 19.77
C ILE A 209 1.31 10.32 19.99
N LEU A 210 2.36 9.55 20.27
CA LEU A 210 3.69 10.06 20.62
C LEU A 210 4.50 10.57 19.42
N LEU A 211 4.16 10.15 18.19
CA LEU A 211 4.83 10.66 17.00
C LEU A 211 4.65 12.19 16.90
N PRO A 212 5.69 12.95 16.51
CA PRO A 212 5.63 14.41 16.39
C PRO A 212 4.81 14.88 15.19
N PHE A 213 4.34 13.95 14.36
CA PHE A 213 3.48 14.19 13.20
C PHE A 213 2.24 13.30 13.24
N ARG A 214 1.28 13.57 12.33
CA ARG A 214 0.06 12.79 12.19
C ARG A 214 0.00 12.19 10.79
N LYS A 215 0.10 10.87 10.71
CA LYS A 215 -0.15 10.09 9.49
C LYS A 215 -1.17 8.99 9.79
N PRO A 216 -2.05 8.63 8.84
CA PRO A 216 -2.98 7.54 9.04
C PRO A 216 -2.25 6.24 9.38
N LEU A 217 -2.78 5.53 10.38
CA LEU A 217 -2.33 4.21 10.78
C LEU A 217 -3.42 3.19 10.44
N ILE A 218 -3.11 2.31 9.50
CA ILE A 218 -3.95 1.18 9.11
C ILE A 218 -3.48 -0.05 9.86
N ILE A 219 -4.35 -0.60 10.71
CA ILE A 219 -4.06 -1.81 11.49
C ILE A 219 -4.98 -2.94 11.02
N PHE A 220 -4.40 -4.02 10.52
CA PHE A 220 -5.14 -5.25 10.28
C PHE A 220 -5.34 -5.98 11.61
N THR A 221 -6.48 -5.73 12.24
CA THR A 221 -6.79 -6.30 13.56
C THR A 221 -7.16 -7.79 13.43
N PRO A 222 -6.50 -8.67 14.21
CA PRO A 222 -6.78 -10.10 14.14
C PRO A 222 -8.10 -10.44 14.83
N LYS A 223 -8.83 -11.42 14.30
CA LYS A 223 -10.06 -11.97 14.94
C LYS A 223 -9.75 -13.16 15.83
N SER A 224 -9.01 -14.14 15.32
CA SER A 224 -8.69 -15.38 16.05
C SER A 224 -7.69 -15.15 17.17
N LEU A 225 -6.75 -14.20 17.03
CA LEU A 225 -5.69 -13.96 18.03
C LEU A 225 -6.24 -13.39 19.33
N LEU A 226 -7.44 -12.80 19.34
CA LEU A 226 -8.07 -12.24 20.55
C LEU A 226 -8.22 -13.26 21.69
N ARG A 227 -8.26 -14.55 21.35
CA ARG A 227 -8.41 -15.65 22.32
C ARG A 227 -7.36 -16.75 22.14
N HIS A 228 -6.35 -16.53 21.30
CA HIS A 228 -5.36 -17.56 21.01
C HIS A 228 -4.41 -17.73 22.21
N PRO A 229 -4.17 -18.95 22.71
CA PRO A 229 -3.41 -19.17 23.94
C PRO A 229 -1.94 -18.72 23.82
N GLU A 230 -1.34 -18.86 22.64
CA GLU A 230 0.04 -18.41 22.39
C GLU A 230 0.13 -16.91 22.05
N ALA A 231 -0.99 -16.23 21.77
CA ALA A 231 -0.99 -14.79 21.44
C ALA A 231 -1.12 -13.92 22.70
N ARG A 232 -0.15 -14.07 23.61
CA ARG A 232 -0.07 -13.34 24.88
C ARG A 232 1.28 -12.63 24.98
N SER A 233 1.30 -11.51 25.67
CA SER A 233 2.53 -10.76 25.98
C SER A 233 2.65 -10.59 27.49
N SER A 234 3.88 -10.66 28.01
CA SER A 234 4.14 -10.25 29.41
C SER A 234 3.97 -8.73 29.54
N PHE A 235 3.67 -8.25 30.75
CA PHE A 235 3.71 -6.82 31.04
C PHE A 235 5.12 -6.24 30.91
N ASP A 236 6.16 -7.06 31.06
CA ASP A 236 7.56 -6.66 30.88
C ASP A 236 7.82 -6.09 29.48
N GLU A 237 7.11 -6.60 28.46
CA GLU A 237 7.17 -6.11 27.08
C GLU A 237 6.52 -4.73 26.91
N MET A 238 5.89 -4.17 27.94
CA MET A 238 5.18 -2.88 27.94
C MET A 238 5.76 -1.87 28.94
N LEU A 239 6.84 -2.24 29.66
CA LEU A 239 7.53 -1.38 30.63
C LEU A 239 8.37 -0.27 29.94
N PRO A 240 8.79 0.78 30.68
CA PRO A 240 9.69 1.79 30.13
C PRO A 240 10.94 1.19 29.48
N GLY A 241 11.34 1.74 28.32
CA GLY A 241 12.46 1.23 27.50
C GLY A 241 12.03 0.25 26.40
N THR A 242 10.79 -0.25 26.43
CA THR A 242 10.22 -1.05 25.33
C THR A 242 9.61 -0.17 24.25
N HIS A 243 9.52 -0.69 23.02
CA HIS A 243 9.02 0.06 21.87
C HIS A 243 8.39 -0.87 20.81
N PHE A 244 7.71 -0.27 19.84
CA PHE A 244 7.12 -0.98 18.72
C PHE A 244 8.19 -1.65 17.85
N GLN A 245 8.08 -2.96 17.67
CA GLN A 245 8.97 -3.75 16.83
C GLN A 245 8.39 -3.82 15.41
N ARG A 246 9.08 -3.18 14.44
CA ARG A 246 8.69 -3.21 13.01
C ARG A 246 8.84 -4.61 12.40
N VAL A 247 9.86 -5.34 12.87
CA VAL A 247 10.18 -6.73 12.50
C VAL A 247 10.47 -7.45 13.81
N ILE A 248 9.90 -8.64 13.99
CA ILE A 248 10.23 -9.51 15.12
C ILE A 248 11.03 -10.69 14.57
N PRO A 249 12.34 -10.77 14.86
CA PRO A 249 13.20 -11.84 14.38
C PRO A 249 12.89 -13.18 15.06
N GLU A 250 13.43 -14.26 14.51
CA GLU A 250 13.42 -15.56 15.20
C GLU A 250 14.32 -15.49 16.45
N ASP A 251 13.84 -16.04 17.56
CA ASP A 251 14.51 -16.10 18.86
C ASP A 251 14.74 -17.53 19.39
N GLY A 252 14.29 -18.56 18.64
CA GLY A 252 14.42 -19.97 19.00
C GLY A 252 15.75 -20.64 18.58
N PRO A 253 15.80 -21.99 18.59
CA PRO A 253 16.98 -22.77 18.21
C PRO A 253 17.59 -22.42 16.84
N ALA A 254 16.78 -22.05 15.84
CA ALA A 254 17.27 -21.59 14.54
C ALA A 254 18.12 -20.30 14.66
N ALA A 255 17.79 -19.40 15.59
CA ALA A 255 18.55 -18.18 15.83
C ALA A 255 19.91 -18.43 16.50
N GLN A 256 20.04 -19.53 17.25
CA GLN A 256 21.28 -19.91 17.95
C GLN A 256 22.29 -20.56 17.01
N ASN A 257 21.81 -21.25 15.96
CA ASN A 257 22.65 -21.89 14.95
C ASN A 257 22.29 -21.41 13.52
N PRO A 258 22.55 -20.14 13.17
CA PRO A 258 22.09 -19.57 11.90
C PRO A 258 22.64 -20.25 10.65
N GLU A 259 23.83 -20.84 10.73
CA GLU A 259 24.46 -21.54 9.60
C GLU A 259 23.72 -22.82 9.18
N ASN A 260 23.02 -23.46 10.13
CA ASN A 260 22.24 -24.69 9.91
C ASN A 260 20.83 -24.41 9.37
N VAL A 261 20.41 -23.15 9.34
CA VAL A 261 19.10 -22.76 8.83
C VAL A 261 19.08 -22.88 7.31
N LYS A 262 18.22 -23.75 6.81
CA LYS A 262 18.03 -24.02 5.38
C LYS A 262 17.01 -23.08 4.74
N ARG A 263 16.06 -22.57 5.51
CA ARG A 263 15.03 -21.66 5.01
C ARG A 263 14.62 -20.61 6.03
N LEU A 264 14.48 -19.38 5.56
CA LEU A 264 13.97 -18.23 6.30
C LEU A 264 12.58 -17.87 5.75
N LEU A 265 11.56 -18.05 6.57
CA LEU A 265 10.17 -17.72 6.26
C LEU A 265 9.85 -16.32 6.77
N PHE A 266 9.43 -15.44 5.87
CA PHE A 266 8.84 -14.15 6.22
C PHE A 266 7.33 -14.25 6.24
N CYS A 267 6.68 -13.78 7.29
CA CYS A 267 5.23 -13.74 7.37
C CYS A 267 4.74 -12.49 8.10
N THR A 268 3.43 -12.27 8.12
CA THR A 268 2.81 -11.16 8.84
C THR A 268 1.47 -11.58 9.46
N GLY A 269 1.15 -11.05 10.63
CA GLY A 269 -0.09 -11.34 11.33
C GLY A 269 -0.23 -12.79 11.80
N LYS A 270 -1.47 -13.29 11.80
CA LYS A 270 -1.84 -14.55 12.49
C LYS A 270 -1.27 -15.83 11.89
N VAL A 271 -0.90 -15.83 10.60
CA VAL A 271 -0.37 -17.02 9.93
C VAL A 271 0.91 -17.53 10.62
N TYR A 272 1.64 -16.65 11.32
CA TYR A 272 2.78 -16.99 12.16
C TYR A 272 2.50 -18.16 13.13
N TYR A 273 1.32 -18.17 13.76
CA TYR A 273 0.98 -19.19 14.76
C TYR A 273 0.72 -20.56 14.08
N ASP A 274 0.11 -20.56 12.89
CA ASP A 274 -0.06 -21.78 12.10
C ASP A 274 1.30 -22.32 11.63
N LEU A 275 2.20 -21.44 11.16
CA LEU A 275 3.56 -21.81 10.77
C LEU A 275 4.37 -22.36 11.95
N THR A 276 4.29 -21.73 13.12
CA THR A 276 5.02 -22.15 14.32
C THR A 276 4.53 -23.51 14.82
N ARG A 277 3.22 -23.74 14.81
CA ARG A 277 2.61 -25.04 15.15
C ARG A 277 3.09 -26.13 14.19
N GLU A 278 3.07 -25.86 12.90
CA GLU A 278 3.50 -26.82 11.88
C GLU A 278 5.00 -27.11 11.95
N ARG A 279 5.83 -26.07 12.15
CA ARG A 279 7.29 -26.20 12.33
C ARG A 279 7.63 -27.15 13.48
N LYS A 280 6.92 -27.01 14.60
CA LYS A 280 7.07 -27.89 15.77
C LYS A 280 6.60 -29.32 15.44
N ALA A 281 5.46 -29.47 14.75
CA ALA A 281 4.93 -30.77 14.37
C ALA A 281 5.86 -31.56 13.43
N ARG A 282 6.63 -30.86 12.60
CA ARG A 282 7.62 -31.45 11.67
C ARG A 282 9.04 -31.56 12.24
N ASP A 283 9.26 -31.17 13.50
CA ASP A 283 10.59 -31.12 14.15
C ASP A 283 11.65 -30.31 13.36
N MET A 284 11.22 -29.20 12.75
CA MET A 284 12.07 -28.35 11.89
C MET A 284 12.53 -27.06 12.60
N VAL A 285 12.45 -27.01 13.92
CA VAL A 285 12.69 -25.79 14.71
C VAL A 285 14.10 -25.23 14.55
N GLY A 286 15.11 -26.08 14.31
CA GLY A 286 16.48 -25.66 14.02
C GLY A 286 16.80 -25.43 12.55
N GLN A 287 15.98 -25.95 11.63
CA GLN A 287 16.24 -25.90 10.18
C GLN A 287 15.51 -24.74 9.48
N VAL A 288 14.39 -24.27 10.04
CA VAL A 288 13.55 -23.21 9.46
C VAL A 288 13.35 -22.09 10.46
N ALA A 289 13.86 -20.90 10.14
CA ALA A 289 13.63 -19.68 10.91
C ALA A 289 12.35 -18.98 10.43
N ILE A 290 11.58 -18.37 11.33
CA ILE A 290 10.37 -17.62 10.98
C ILE A 290 10.50 -16.19 11.50
N THR A 291 10.54 -15.22 10.59
CA THR A 291 10.60 -13.79 10.91
C THR A 291 9.25 -13.15 10.61
N ARG A 292 8.77 -12.32 11.56
CA ARG A 292 7.51 -11.59 11.42
C ARG A 292 7.76 -10.16 10.96
N ILE A 293 7.08 -9.73 9.91
CA ILE A 293 7.03 -8.33 9.47
C ILE A 293 5.76 -7.72 10.01
N GLU A 294 5.87 -6.93 11.08
CA GLU A 294 4.73 -6.33 11.76
C GLU A 294 4.33 -5.00 11.10
N GLN A 295 5.30 -4.28 10.54
CA GLN A 295 5.08 -3.06 9.76
C GLN A 295 5.42 -3.29 8.28
N LEU A 296 4.41 -3.16 7.42
CA LEU A 296 4.53 -3.31 5.97
C LEU A 296 4.87 -1.99 5.29
N SER A 297 4.26 -0.89 5.75
CA SER A 297 4.52 0.46 5.26
C SER A 297 4.75 1.39 6.43
N PRO A 298 5.81 2.23 6.44
CA PRO A 298 6.99 2.13 5.59
C PRO A 298 7.69 0.77 5.71
N PHE A 299 8.24 0.26 4.61
CA PHE A 299 8.85 -1.06 4.56
C PHE A 299 10.22 -1.08 5.27
N PRO A 300 10.50 -2.04 6.18
CA PRO A 300 11.69 -2.02 7.03
C PRO A 300 12.92 -2.65 6.34
N PHE A 301 13.45 -1.98 5.32
CA PHE A 301 14.61 -2.46 4.54
C PHE A 301 15.83 -2.76 5.41
N ASP A 302 16.14 -1.86 6.34
CA ASP A 302 17.27 -1.91 7.26
C ASP A 302 17.27 -3.16 8.14
N LEU A 303 16.12 -3.46 8.75
CA LEU A 303 15.98 -4.60 9.67
C LEU A 303 15.96 -5.93 8.91
N LEU A 304 15.31 -5.97 7.75
CA LEU A 304 15.24 -7.18 6.95
C LEU A 304 16.59 -7.53 6.32
N LEU A 305 17.41 -6.55 5.96
CA LEU A 305 18.77 -6.81 5.49
C LEU A 305 19.60 -7.50 6.58
N LYS A 306 19.56 -6.96 7.81
CA LYS A 306 20.25 -7.55 8.98
C LYS A 306 19.78 -8.97 9.25
N GLU A 307 18.47 -9.21 9.19
CA GLU A 307 17.91 -10.54 9.43
C GLU A 307 18.31 -11.54 8.33
N VAL A 308 18.30 -11.15 7.06
CA VAL A 308 18.75 -12.03 5.97
C VAL A 308 20.23 -12.36 6.10
N GLN A 309 21.07 -11.37 6.44
CA GLN A 309 22.51 -11.57 6.64
C GLN A 309 22.83 -12.54 7.78
N LYS A 310 21.96 -12.63 8.80
CA LYS A 310 22.09 -13.61 9.88
C LYS A 310 22.05 -15.06 9.36
N TYR A 311 21.30 -15.34 8.29
CA TYR A 311 21.11 -16.70 7.75
C TYR A 311 21.67 -16.83 6.32
N PRO A 312 23.00 -16.88 6.14
CA PRO A 312 23.63 -16.81 4.82
C PRO A 312 23.34 -18.01 3.92
N ASN A 313 23.04 -19.19 4.48
CA ASN A 313 22.75 -20.41 3.73
C ASN A 313 21.25 -20.59 3.43
N ALA A 314 20.39 -19.78 4.03
CA ALA A 314 18.96 -19.98 3.96
C ALA A 314 18.37 -19.56 2.61
N GLU A 315 17.42 -20.35 2.11
CA GLU A 315 16.46 -19.94 1.10
C GLU A 315 15.45 -18.96 1.69
N LEU A 316 15.00 -17.99 0.90
CA LEU A 316 14.04 -16.98 1.35
C LEU A 316 12.65 -17.29 0.80
N ALA A 317 11.62 -17.31 1.66
CA ALA A 317 10.24 -17.45 1.21
C ALA A 317 9.28 -16.50 1.95
N TRP A 318 8.31 -15.97 1.22
CA TRP A 318 7.20 -15.19 1.76
C TRP A 318 5.99 -16.09 1.97
N CYS A 319 5.49 -16.13 3.21
CA CYS A 319 4.32 -16.88 3.63
C CYS A 319 3.15 -15.97 3.96
N GLN A 320 1.99 -16.24 3.33
CA GLN A 320 0.75 -15.52 3.63
C GLN A 320 -0.47 -16.42 3.42
N GLU A 321 -1.51 -16.23 4.24
CA GLU A 321 -2.76 -16.99 4.13
C GLU A 321 -3.71 -16.46 3.06
N GLU A 322 -3.52 -15.20 2.66
CA GLU A 322 -4.25 -14.55 1.58
C GLU A 322 -3.82 -15.14 0.22
N HIS A 323 -4.74 -15.16 -0.75
CA HIS A 323 -4.44 -15.58 -2.12
C HIS A 323 -3.32 -14.74 -2.73
N LYS A 324 -2.56 -15.32 -3.65
CA LYS A 324 -1.35 -14.71 -4.24
C LYS A 324 -1.57 -13.34 -4.87
N ASN A 325 -2.73 -13.11 -5.47
CA ASN A 325 -3.14 -11.82 -6.06
C ASN A 325 -3.77 -10.85 -5.04
N GLN A 326 -3.68 -11.18 -3.75
CA GLN A 326 -4.21 -10.44 -2.61
C GLN A 326 -3.16 -10.40 -1.50
N GLY A 327 -3.50 -9.78 -0.37
CA GLY A 327 -2.57 -9.63 0.75
C GLY A 327 -1.38 -8.76 0.36
N TYR A 328 -0.18 -9.24 0.68
CA TYR A 328 1.01 -8.39 0.70
C TYR A 328 2.04 -8.75 -0.35
N TYR A 329 1.91 -9.92 -0.99
CA TYR A 329 2.95 -10.49 -1.82
C TYR A 329 3.47 -9.56 -2.92
N ASP A 330 2.58 -8.95 -3.70
CA ASP A 330 2.99 -8.04 -4.79
C ASP A 330 3.64 -6.75 -4.27
N TYR A 331 3.32 -6.33 -3.05
CA TYR A 331 3.95 -5.18 -2.39
C TYR A 331 5.32 -5.54 -1.80
N VAL A 332 5.41 -6.67 -1.10
CA VAL A 332 6.59 -7.11 -0.33
C VAL A 332 7.67 -7.69 -1.22
N LYS A 333 7.32 -8.51 -2.22
CA LYS A 333 8.28 -9.20 -3.09
C LYS A 333 9.32 -8.26 -3.74
N PRO A 334 8.92 -7.19 -4.48
CA PRO A 334 9.92 -6.31 -5.10
C PRO A 334 10.80 -5.62 -4.06
N ARG A 335 10.24 -5.27 -2.89
CA ARG A 335 10.96 -4.59 -1.81
C ARG A 335 11.97 -5.51 -1.11
N LEU A 336 11.58 -6.74 -0.76
CA LEU A 336 12.50 -7.77 -0.25
C LEU A 336 13.63 -8.03 -1.24
N ARG A 337 13.31 -8.14 -2.54
CA ARG A 337 14.33 -8.31 -3.58
C ARG A 337 15.28 -7.13 -3.65
N THR A 338 14.80 -5.90 -3.48
CA THR A 338 15.66 -4.71 -3.42
C THR A 338 16.53 -4.72 -2.15
N THR A 339 15.99 -5.10 -1.00
CA THR A 339 16.73 -5.20 0.27
C THR A 339 18.01 -6.03 0.11
N ILE A 340 17.93 -7.15 -0.61
CA ILE A 340 19.05 -8.09 -0.80
C ILE A 340 19.82 -7.85 -2.10
N SER A 341 19.66 -6.68 -2.75
CA SER A 341 20.25 -6.37 -4.06
C SER A 341 20.02 -7.45 -5.12
N ARG A 342 18.87 -8.14 -5.04
CA ARG A 342 18.47 -9.27 -5.89
C ARG A 342 19.44 -10.46 -5.87
N ALA A 343 20.27 -10.59 -4.83
CA ALA A 343 21.29 -11.64 -4.71
C ALA A 343 20.70 -13.07 -4.72
N LYS A 344 19.47 -13.25 -4.23
CA LYS A 344 18.78 -14.54 -4.19
C LYS A 344 17.29 -14.41 -4.59
N PRO A 345 16.65 -15.48 -5.07
CA PRO A 345 15.20 -15.50 -5.25
C PRO A 345 14.47 -15.40 -3.90
N VAL A 346 13.27 -14.83 -3.93
CA VAL A 346 12.33 -14.84 -2.81
C VAL A 346 11.09 -15.61 -3.26
N TRP A 347 10.92 -16.79 -2.70
CA TRP A 347 9.87 -17.74 -3.06
C TRP A 347 8.52 -17.37 -2.43
N TYR A 348 7.46 -18.00 -2.91
CA TYR A 348 6.09 -17.78 -2.43
C TYR A 348 5.52 -19.08 -1.88
N ALA A 349 5.00 -19.02 -0.65
CA ALA A 349 4.25 -20.09 -0.03
C ALA A 349 2.92 -19.52 0.51
N GLY A 350 1.86 -19.68 -0.26
CA GLY A 350 0.54 -19.14 0.07
C GLY A 350 -0.53 -19.75 -0.81
N ARG A 351 -1.76 -19.23 -0.73
CA ARG A 351 -2.86 -19.74 -1.55
C ARG A 351 -2.73 -19.30 -3.01
N ASP A 352 -3.18 -20.15 -3.92
CA ASP A 352 -3.23 -19.84 -5.35
C ASP A 352 -4.08 -18.59 -5.64
N PRO A 353 -3.91 -17.91 -6.78
CA PRO A 353 -4.74 -16.75 -7.11
C PRO A 353 -6.24 -17.09 -7.12
N ALA A 354 -7.06 -16.22 -6.53
CA ALA A 354 -8.52 -16.36 -6.55
C ALA A 354 -9.22 -15.00 -6.72
N ALA A 355 -10.41 -15.02 -7.31
CA ALA A 355 -11.26 -13.83 -7.44
C ALA A 355 -11.90 -13.45 -6.09
N ALA A 356 -12.32 -14.45 -5.31
CA ALA A 356 -12.90 -14.24 -3.99
C ALA A 356 -11.81 -14.11 -2.91
N PRO A 357 -12.04 -13.34 -1.83
CA PRO A 357 -11.10 -13.24 -0.72
C PRO A 357 -10.87 -14.55 0.04
N ALA A 358 -11.90 -15.39 0.13
CA ALA A 358 -11.83 -16.70 0.80
C ALA A 358 -12.85 -17.66 0.20
N THR A 359 -12.58 -18.96 0.29
CA THR A 359 -13.57 -20.00 -0.01
C THR A 359 -14.67 -20.03 1.06
N GLY A 360 -15.92 -20.22 0.63
CA GLY A 360 -17.06 -20.40 1.53
C GLY A 360 -17.17 -21.80 2.13
N ASN A 361 -16.36 -22.76 1.64
CA ASN A 361 -16.37 -24.14 2.11
C ASN A 361 -15.21 -24.41 3.08
N LYS A 362 -15.55 -24.82 4.32
CA LYS A 362 -14.57 -25.15 5.37
C LYS A 362 -13.57 -26.22 4.96
N LYS A 363 -13.99 -27.27 4.25
CA LYS A 363 -13.07 -28.36 3.86
C LYS A 363 -12.01 -27.85 2.88
N THR A 364 -12.44 -27.09 1.87
CA THR A 364 -11.54 -26.45 0.90
C THR A 364 -10.58 -25.50 1.57
N HIS A 365 -11.04 -24.70 2.54
CA HIS A 365 -10.18 -23.81 3.32
C HIS A 365 -9.07 -24.57 4.07
N LEU A 366 -9.40 -25.71 4.70
CA LEU A 366 -8.41 -26.54 5.39
C LEU A 366 -7.41 -27.18 4.42
N THR A 367 -7.87 -27.61 3.24
CA THR A 367 -6.98 -28.13 2.19
C THR A 367 -6.02 -27.05 1.67
N GLU A 368 -6.51 -25.83 1.45
CA GLU A 368 -5.68 -24.68 1.04
C GLU A 368 -4.63 -24.33 2.12
N LEU A 369 -5.03 -24.34 3.40
CA LEU A 369 -4.11 -24.10 4.51
C LEU A 369 -3.04 -25.19 4.58
N GLN A 370 -3.42 -26.46 4.48
CA GLN A 370 -2.46 -27.56 4.49
C GLN A 370 -1.48 -27.44 3.32
N ARG A 371 -1.96 -27.13 2.11
CA ARG A 371 -1.11 -26.94 0.93
C ARG A 371 -0.09 -25.80 1.12
N LEU A 372 -0.52 -24.69 1.71
CA LEU A 372 0.36 -23.58 2.07
C LEU A 372 1.45 -24.04 3.03
N LEU A 373 1.08 -24.76 4.09
CA LEU A 373 2.01 -25.28 5.10
C LEU A 373 2.99 -26.30 4.50
N ASP A 374 2.49 -27.20 3.66
CA ASP A 374 3.32 -28.17 2.93
C ASP A 374 4.37 -27.46 2.07
N THR A 375 3.95 -26.44 1.31
CA THR A 375 4.85 -25.63 0.47
C THR A 375 5.88 -24.87 1.31
N ALA A 376 5.48 -24.33 2.46
CA ALA A 376 6.37 -23.56 3.32
C ALA A 376 7.50 -24.42 3.91
N PHE A 377 7.19 -25.66 4.31
CA PHE A 377 8.13 -26.56 5.02
C PHE A 377 8.77 -27.64 4.15
N ASP A 378 8.34 -27.84 2.91
CA ASP A 378 9.03 -28.72 1.98
C ASP A 378 10.27 -28.02 1.38
N LEU A 379 11.44 -28.48 1.79
CA LEU A 379 12.74 -27.93 1.41
C LEU A 379 13.13 -28.21 -0.05
N ASP A 380 12.43 -29.12 -0.73
CA ASP A 380 12.76 -29.53 -2.10
C ASP A 380 11.91 -28.82 -3.17
N VAL A 381 10.78 -28.21 -2.78
CA VAL A 381 9.82 -27.57 -3.72
C VAL A 381 10.47 -26.57 -4.68
N PHE A 382 11.43 -25.79 -4.20
CA PHE A 382 12.02 -24.70 -4.98
C PHE A 382 13.30 -25.09 -5.72
N LYS A 383 13.87 -26.28 -5.45
CA LYS A 383 15.14 -26.71 -6.05
C LYS A 383 15.10 -26.81 -7.57
N ASN A 384 13.93 -27.14 -8.13
CA ASN A 384 13.74 -27.27 -9.58
C ASN A 384 13.57 -25.91 -10.29
N PHE A 385 13.53 -24.80 -9.55
CA PHE A 385 13.32 -23.45 -10.07
C PHE A 385 14.53 -22.52 -9.86
N SER A 386 15.55 -22.97 -9.12
CA SER A 386 16.78 -22.23 -8.80
C SER A 386 17.78 -22.21 -9.96
#